data_AF-A0A820GLK3-F1
#
_entry.id   AF-A0A820GLK3-F1
#
_cell.length_a   1.000
_cell.length_b   1.000
_cell.length_c   1.000
_cell.angle_alpha   90.00
_cell.angle_beta   90.00
_cell.angle_gamma   90.00
#
_symmetry.space_group_name_H-M   'P 1'
#
loop_
_entity.id
_entity.type
_entity.pdbx_description
1 polymer ?
#
loop_
_entity_poly.entity_id
_entity_poly.type
_entity_poly.pdbx_seq_one_letter_code
_entity_poly.pdbx_strand_id
1 'polypeptide(L)'
;SEIRIGGTARTLTSSVRDLIEQRINELATNLATAFGCTAHVEYRRGGITLVNHDEQTKRAIKAAEAVVGSTNVTKNREPLMASEDFAFMLLKRPGAFIFMGNNDGTVLNKLHSPDYNFNDDAIPYGVAYWISLVQQELND
;
A
#
# COMPACT_ATOMS: atom_id res chain seq x y z
N SER A 1 23.02 31.59 11.27
CA SER A 1 23.09 30.51 10.26
C SER A 1 21.85 29.64 10.39
N GLU A 2 21.33 29.09 9.29
CA GLU A 2 20.12 28.24 9.26
C GLU A 2 20.48 26.89 8.61
N ILE A 3 19.88 25.80 9.10
CA ILE A 3 19.97 24.46 8.49
C ILE A 3 18.55 23.98 8.20
N ARG A 4 18.34 23.36 7.04
CA ARG A 4 17.07 22.74 6.65
C ARG A 4 17.23 21.24 6.54
N ILE A 5 16.31 20.52 7.19
CA ILE A 5 16.23 19.05 7.16
C ILE A 5 14.84 18.69 6.65
N GLY A 6 14.77 17.78 5.68
CA GLY A 6 13.52 17.31 5.09
C GLY A 6 13.51 15.80 4.93
N GLY A 7 12.32 15.22 4.81
CA GLY A 7 12.15 13.79 4.62
C GLY A 7 10.70 13.40 4.48
N THR A 8 10.46 12.09 4.45
CA THR A 8 9.11 11.50 4.36
C THR A 8 8.89 10.51 5.49
N ALA A 9 7.73 10.57 6.14
CA ALA A 9 7.27 9.55 7.08
C ALA A 9 6.30 8.59 6.39
N ARG A 10 6.42 7.29 6.67
CA ARG A 10 5.52 6.24 6.17
C ARG A 10 5.09 5.34 7.31
N THR A 11 3.82 4.98 7.35
CA THR A 11 3.24 4.16 8.42
C THR A 11 2.18 3.19 7.88
N LEU A 12 2.01 2.08 8.60
CA LEU A 12 1.01 1.05 8.31
C LEU A 12 -0.28 1.21 9.13
N THR A 13 -0.31 2.15 10.08
CA THR A 13 -1.50 2.47 10.86
C THR A 13 -1.63 3.98 11.05
N SER A 14 -2.86 4.43 11.34
CA SER A 14 -3.16 5.82 11.68
C SER A 14 -2.54 6.22 13.02
N SER A 15 -2.59 5.36 14.03
CA SER A 15 -2.03 5.64 15.35
C SER A 15 -0.52 5.87 15.32
N VAL A 16 0.22 5.08 14.53
CA VAL A 16 1.66 5.29 14.35
C VAL A 16 1.92 6.56 13.54
N ARG A 17 1.04 6.93 12.60
CA ARG A 17 1.13 8.19 11.86
C ARG A 17 1.03 9.39 12.78
N ASP A 18 0.05 9.37 13.68
CA ASP A 18 -0.16 10.41 14.68
C ASP A 18 1.05 10.52 15.62
N LEU A 19 1.55 9.36 16.07
CA LEU A 19 2.73 9.30 16.93
C LEU A 19 3.98 9.88 16.26
N ILE A 20 4.24 9.56 14.98
CA ILE A 20 5.43 10.07 14.28
C ILE A 20 5.37 11.59 14.15
N GLU A 21 4.22 12.16 13.77
CA GLU A 21 4.07 13.61 13.66
C GLU A 21 4.32 14.31 15.01
N GLN A 22 3.73 13.78 16.08
CA GLN A 22 3.95 14.28 17.43
C GLN A 22 5.43 14.21 17.82
N ARG A 23 6.08 13.05 17.64
CA ARG A 23 7.47 12.84 18.09
C ARG A 23 8.48 13.64 17.29
N ILE A 24 8.26 13.83 15.98
CA ILE A 24 9.13 14.71 15.19
C ILE A 24 9.07 16.14 15.72
N ASN A 25 7.88 16.65 16.03
CA ASN A 25 7.72 17.99 16.57
C ASN A 25 8.40 18.15 17.94
N GLU A 26 8.10 17.24 18.87
CA GLU A 26 8.66 17.25 20.23
C GLU A 26 10.19 17.16 20.22
N LEU A 27 10.77 16.20 19.49
CA LEU A 27 12.20 15.97 19.48
C LEU A 27 12.95 17.13 18.82
N ALA A 28 12.48 17.64 17.68
CA ALA A 28 13.12 18.75 17.00
C ALA A 28 13.14 20.01 17.89
N THR A 29 12.03 20.32 18.54
CA THR A 29 11.91 21.51 19.41
C THR A 29 12.76 21.36 20.67
N ASN A 30 12.70 20.21 21.35
CA ASN A 30 13.42 19.98 22.60
C ASN A 30 14.94 19.94 22.39
N LEU A 31 15.40 19.26 21.32
CA LEU A 31 16.82 19.21 21.00
C LEU A 31 17.35 20.58 20.59
N ALA A 32 16.64 21.33 19.74
CA ALA A 32 17.07 22.69 19.39
C ALA A 32 17.20 23.57 20.64
N THR A 33 16.19 23.55 21.51
CA THR A 33 16.19 24.32 22.75
C THR A 33 17.37 23.96 23.66
N ALA A 34 17.67 22.66 23.83
CA ALA A 34 18.78 22.20 24.66
C ALA A 34 20.15 22.72 24.21
N PHE A 35 20.30 23.05 22.93
CA PHE A 35 21.54 23.59 22.35
C PHE A 35 21.48 25.12 22.09
N GLY A 36 20.48 25.82 22.66
CA GLY A 36 20.34 27.28 22.48
C GLY A 36 19.87 27.72 21.10
N CYS A 37 19.25 26.80 20.34
CA CYS A 37 18.69 27.02 19.01
C CYS A 37 17.15 27.07 19.04
N THR A 38 16.54 27.41 17.91
CA THR A 38 15.10 27.31 17.68
C THR A 38 14.83 26.38 16.50
N ALA A 39 13.78 25.57 16.58
CA ALA A 39 13.31 24.73 15.48
C ALA A 39 11.91 25.16 15.02
N HIS A 40 11.72 25.21 13.71
CA HIS A 40 10.40 25.35 13.09
C HIS A 40 10.10 24.06 12.33
N VAL A 41 9.06 23.34 12.75
CA VAL A 41 8.68 22.06 12.15
C VAL A 41 7.43 22.25 11.30
N GLU A 42 7.55 21.93 10.02
CA GLU A 42 6.42 21.82 9.11
C GLU A 42 6.19 20.34 8.78
N TYR A 43 5.03 19.80 9.17
CA TYR A 43 4.65 18.43 8.87
C TYR A 43 3.39 18.43 8.01
N ARG A 44 3.49 17.89 6.79
CA ARG A 44 2.37 17.81 5.85
C ARG A 44 1.86 16.38 5.78
N ARG A 45 0.63 16.15 6.21
CA ARG A 45 -0.05 14.87 6.02
C ARG A 45 -0.38 14.67 4.54
N GLY A 46 0.40 13.82 3.87
CA GLY A 46 0.13 13.35 2.51
C GLY A 46 -0.77 12.12 2.47
N GLY A 47 -0.43 11.15 1.61
CA GLY A 47 -1.14 9.89 1.40
C GLY A 47 -1.60 9.17 2.68
N ILE A 48 -2.57 8.29 2.53
CA ILE A 48 -3.13 7.48 3.63
C ILE A 48 -2.72 6.02 3.44
N THR A 49 -2.75 5.25 4.53
CA THR A 49 -2.50 3.81 4.44
C THR A 49 -3.64 3.14 3.68
N LEU A 50 -3.30 2.34 2.67
CA LEU A 50 -4.27 1.46 2.01
C LEU A 50 -4.62 0.31 2.95
N VAL A 51 -5.88 0.24 3.36
CA VAL A 51 -6.41 -0.83 4.19
C VAL A 51 -7.61 -1.44 3.46
N ASN A 52 -7.48 -2.70 3.08
CA ASN A 52 -8.59 -3.44 2.49
C ASN A 52 -9.68 -3.71 3.52
N HIS A 53 -10.92 -3.77 3.06
CA HIS A 53 -12.05 -4.16 3.91
C HIS A 53 -12.18 -5.69 3.92
N ASP A 54 -12.44 -6.27 5.09
CA ASP A 54 -12.44 -7.73 5.29
C ASP A 54 -13.39 -8.47 4.34
N GLU A 55 -14.64 -8.00 4.22
CA GLU A 55 -15.64 -8.65 3.37
C GLU A 55 -15.29 -8.59 1.88
N GLN A 56 -14.78 -7.45 1.41
CA GLN A 56 -14.34 -7.29 0.02
C GLN A 56 -13.07 -8.10 -0.25
N THR A 57 -12.20 -8.24 0.75
CA THR A 57 -11.02 -9.12 0.66
C THR A 57 -11.43 -10.58 0.52
N LYS A 58 -12.42 -11.05 1.29
CA LYS A 58 -12.96 -12.41 1.16
C LYS A 58 -13.54 -12.68 -0.24
N ARG A 59 -14.29 -11.73 -0.79
CA ARG A 59 -14.84 -11.80 -2.16
C ARG A 59 -13.72 -11.85 -3.20
N ALA A 60 -12.72 -10.98 -3.07
CA ALA A 60 -11.55 -10.98 -3.95
C ALA A 60 -10.77 -12.30 -3.87
N ILE A 61 -10.57 -12.86 -2.68
CA ILE A 61 -9.93 -14.17 -2.51
C ILE A 61 -10.74 -15.24 -3.23
N LYS A 62 -12.05 -15.33 -2.99
CA LYS A 62 -12.92 -16.32 -3.63
C LYS A 62 -12.89 -16.24 -5.17
N ALA A 63 -12.88 -15.03 -5.72
CA ALA A 63 -12.75 -14.82 -7.16
C ALA A 63 -11.40 -15.32 -7.71
N ALA A 64 -10.30 -15.05 -7.01
CA ALA A 64 -8.97 -15.52 -7.38
C ALA A 64 -8.85 -17.05 -7.26
N GLU A 65 -9.36 -17.64 -6.18
CA GLU A 65 -9.31 -19.10 -5.98
C GLU A 65 -10.08 -19.87 -7.07
N ALA A 66 -11.16 -19.31 -7.60
CA ALA A 66 -11.90 -19.90 -8.72
C ALA A 66 -11.09 -19.92 -10.03
N VAL A 67 -10.11 -19.02 -10.19
CA VAL A 67 -9.30 -18.91 -11.41
C VAL A 67 -8.02 -19.71 -11.31
N VAL A 68 -7.28 -19.58 -10.21
CA VAL A 68 -5.93 -20.16 -10.06
C VAL A 68 -5.86 -21.32 -9.07
N GLY A 69 -6.96 -21.65 -8.38
CA GLY A 69 -6.97 -22.63 -7.30
C GLY A 69 -6.45 -22.06 -5.97
N SER A 70 -6.93 -22.62 -4.86
CA SER A 70 -6.65 -22.11 -3.51
C SER A 70 -5.18 -22.14 -3.11
N THR A 71 -4.41 -23.10 -3.62
CA THR A 71 -2.97 -23.22 -3.35
C THR A 71 -2.13 -22.10 -3.97
N ASN A 72 -2.66 -21.40 -4.98
CA ASN A 72 -1.98 -20.32 -5.68
C ASN A 72 -2.41 -18.92 -5.21
N VAL A 73 -3.18 -18.82 -4.12
CA VAL A 73 -3.64 -17.54 -3.53
C VAL A 73 -3.03 -17.34 -2.15
N THR A 74 -2.23 -16.28 -2.01
CA THR A 74 -1.75 -15.82 -0.70
C THR A 74 -2.79 -14.89 -0.07
N LYS A 75 -3.46 -15.37 1.00
CA LYS A 75 -4.57 -14.66 1.66
C LYS A 75 -4.10 -13.59 2.63
N ASN A 76 -2.97 -13.83 3.31
CA ASN A 76 -2.41 -12.96 4.34
C ASN A 76 -1.01 -12.53 3.91
N ARG A 77 -0.95 -11.53 3.04
CA ARG A 77 0.31 -10.96 2.59
C ARG A 77 0.82 -9.94 3.60
N GLU A 78 2.12 -9.96 3.89
CA GLU A 78 2.75 -8.93 4.69
C GLU A 78 2.52 -7.53 4.08
N PRO A 79 2.25 -6.49 4.89
CA PRO A 79 2.07 -5.13 4.39
C PRO A 79 3.32 -4.60 3.67
N LEU A 80 3.12 -3.66 2.74
CA LEU A 80 4.21 -2.93 2.09
C LEU A 80 4.28 -1.49 2.57
N MET A 81 5.49 -0.95 2.52
CA MET A 81 5.74 0.49 2.69
C MET A 81 5.51 1.30 1.40
N ALA A 82 5.09 0.64 0.31
CA ALA A 82 4.69 1.33 -0.92
C ALA A 82 3.44 2.19 -0.65
N SER A 83 3.35 3.33 -1.31
CA SER A 83 2.17 4.19 -1.24
C SER A 83 1.30 3.93 -2.47
N GLU A 84 0.00 3.87 -2.29
CA GLU A 84 -0.98 3.59 -3.34
C GLU A 84 -2.19 4.52 -3.15
N ASP A 85 -2.60 5.23 -4.19
CA ASP A 85 -3.66 6.25 -4.11
C ASP A 85 -5.07 5.65 -4.10
N PHE A 86 -5.21 4.37 -4.49
CA PHE A 86 -6.43 3.58 -4.31
C PHE A 86 -6.92 3.59 -2.85
N ALA A 87 -6.02 3.83 -1.89
CA ALA A 87 -6.38 4.04 -0.49
C ALA A 87 -7.47 5.12 -0.31
N PHE A 88 -7.43 6.20 -1.10
CA PHE A 88 -8.46 7.25 -1.05
C PHE A 88 -9.82 6.78 -1.56
N MET A 89 -9.85 5.86 -2.52
CA MET A 89 -11.11 5.23 -2.97
C MET A 89 -11.71 4.40 -1.83
N LEU A 90 -10.87 3.70 -1.07
CA LEU A 90 -11.29 2.90 0.08
C LEU A 90 -11.84 3.74 1.25
N LEU A 91 -11.53 5.03 1.35
CA LEU A 91 -12.21 5.93 2.29
C LEU A 91 -13.68 6.19 1.92
N LYS A 92 -14.04 6.00 0.66
CA LYS A 92 -15.37 6.34 0.15
C LYS A 92 -16.26 5.12 -0.01
N ARG A 93 -15.67 3.96 -0.32
CA ARG A 93 -16.41 2.71 -0.52
C ARG A 93 -15.62 1.51 0.02
N PRO A 94 -16.32 0.52 0.62
CA PRO A 94 -15.70 -0.76 0.92
C PRO A 94 -15.11 -1.38 -0.35
N GLY A 95 -13.89 -1.89 -0.26
CA GLY A 95 -13.15 -2.41 -1.40
C GLY A 95 -11.89 -3.16 -0.98
N ALA A 96 -11.28 -3.82 -1.96
CA ALA A 96 -10.03 -4.54 -1.81
C ALA A 96 -9.10 -4.25 -3.00
N PHE A 97 -7.86 -3.93 -2.69
CA PHE A 97 -6.73 -3.87 -3.63
C PHE A 97 -5.93 -5.16 -3.49
N ILE A 98 -5.75 -5.89 -4.58
CA ILE A 98 -5.01 -7.14 -4.59
C ILE A 98 -3.78 -7.06 -5.48
N PHE A 99 -2.80 -7.90 -5.18
CA PHE A 99 -1.63 -8.07 -6.03
C PHE A 99 -1.81 -9.30 -6.92
N MET A 100 -1.41 -9.16 -8.18
CA MET A 100 -1.28 -10.27 -9.12
C MET A 100 0.17 -10.71 -9.18
N GLY A 101 0.40 -12.03 -9.13
CA GLY A 101 1.72 -12.58 -9.42
C GLY A 101 2.08 -12.27 -10.87
N ASN A 102 3.20 -11.59 -11.08
CA ASN A 102 3.71 -11.22 -12.42
C ASN A 102 5.12 -11.76 -12.67
N ASN A 103 5.53 -12.79 -11.93
CA ASN A 103 6.82 -13.44 -12.13
C ASN A 103 6.68 -14.57 -13.15
N ASP A 104 7.58 -14.64 -14.13
CA ASP A 104 7.68 -15.69 -15.15
C ASP A 104 8.58 -16.87 -14.70
N GLY A 105 9.08 -16.84 -13.47
CA GLY A 105 9.99 -17.84 -12.93
C GLY A 105 11.46 -17.41 -12.95
N THR A 106 11.76 -16.21 -13.43
CA THR A 106 13.10 -15.61 -13.39
C THR A 106 13.25 -14.62 -12.21
N VAL A 107 14.41 -13.97 -12.10
CA VAL A 107 14.60 -12.90 -11.12
C VAL A 107 13.81 -11.67 -11.58
N LEU A 108 12.67 -11.42 -10.95
CA LEU A 108 11.87 -10.24 -11.25
C LEU A 108 12.60 -8.97 -10.79
N ASN A 109 12.88 -8.07 -11.73
CA ASN A 109 13.28 -6.71 -11.41
C ASN A 109 12.16 -6.00 -10.64
N LYS A 110 12.52 -5.14 -9.68
CA LYS A 110 11.51 -4.45 -8.85
C LYS A 110 10.72 -3.45 -9.70
N LEU A 111 9.48 -3.17 -9.30
CA LEU A 111 8.71 -2.04 -9.82
C LEU A 111 9.57 -0.76 -9.77
N HIS A 112 9.45 0.08 -10.81
CA HIS A 112 10.28 1.28 -11.05
C HIS A 112 11.73 1.04 -11.47
N SER A 113 12.17 -0.20 -11.65
CA SER A 113 13.46 -0.48 -12.32
C SER A 113 13.36 -0.17 -13.82
N PRO A 114 14.39 0.41 -14.47
CA PRO A 114 14.44 0.52 -15.94
C PRO A 114 14.43 -0.85 -16.63
N ASP A 115 14.88 -1.90 -15.92
CA ASP A 115 14.91 -3.27 -16.42
C ASP A 115 13.64 -4.06 -16.07
N TYR A 116 12.59 -3.39 -15.58
CA TYR A 116 11.33 -4.06 -15.30
C TYR A 116 10.70 -4.62 -16.59
N ASN A 117 10.48 -5.93 -16.63
CA ASN A 117 9.83 -6.61 -17.74
C ASN A 117 8.50 -7.21 -17.29
N PHE A 118 7.42 -6.92 -18.01
CA PHE A 118 6.11 -7.47 -17.69
C PHE A 118 6.02 -8.91 -18.21
N ASN A 119 5.46 -9.80 -17.38
CA ASN A 119 5.11 -11.14 -17.84
C ASN A 119 3.74 -11.10 -18.55
N ASP A 120 3.75 -11.00 -19.88
CA ASP A 120 2.51 -10.97 -20.68
C ASP A 120 1.67 -12.25 -20.54
N ASP A 121 2.29 -13.39 -20.18
CA ASP A 121 1.57 -14.64 -19.90
C ASP A 121 0.70 -14.55 -18.64
N ALA A 122 0.87 -13.51 -17.80
CA ALA A 122 0.02 -13.24 -16.65
C ALA A 122 -1.33 -12.59 -17.04
N ILE A 123 -1.42 -11.97 -18.23
CA ILE A 123 -2.60 -11.21 -18.68
C ILE A 123 -3.89 -12.05 -18.64
N PRO A 124 -3.93 -13.30 -19.16
CA PRO A 124 -5.15 -14.11 -19.14
C PRO A 124 -5.69 -14.36 -17.73
N TYR A 125 -4.82 -14.50 -16.73
CA TYR A 125 -5.22 -14.69 -15.33
C TYR A 125 -5.85 -13.42 -14.75
N GLY A 126 -5.31 -12.25 -15.12
CA GLY A 126 -5.89 -10.98 -14.73
C GLY A 126 -7.27 -10.73 -15.30
N VAL A 127 -7.45 -11.04 -16.58
CA VAL A 127 -8.77 -10.96 -17.23
C VAL A 127 -9.74 -11.94 -16.58
N ALA A 128 -9.33 -13.19 -16.39
CA ALA A 128 -10.16 -14.21 -15.76
C ALA A 128 -10.54 -13.85 -14.31
N TYR A 129 -9.65 -13.23 -13.54
CA TYR A 129 -9.94 -12.74 -12.19
C TYR A 129 -11.10 -11.73 -12.19
N TRP A 130 -11.04 -10.71 -13.04
CA TRP A 130 -12.10 -9.70 -13.09
C TRP A 130 -13.42 -10.27 -13.61
N ILE A 131 -13.39 -11.16 -14.60
CA ILE A 131 -14.58 -11.88 -15.06
C ILE A 131 -15.21 -12.67 -13.91
N SER A 132 -14.40 -13.48 -13.20
CA SER A 132 -14.82 -14.28 -12.06
C SER A 132 -15.44 -13.42 -10.95
N LEU A 133 -14.80 -12.29 -10.60
CA LEU A 133 -15.30 -11.38 -9.58
C LEU A 133 -16.65 -10.78 -9.98
N VAL A 134 -16.75 -10.24 -11.20
CA VAL A 134 -17.99 -9.60 -11.68
C VAL A 134 -19.13 -10.62 -11.75
N GLN A 135 -18.89 -11.83 -12.25
CA GLN A 135 -19.89 -12.90 -12.28
C GLN A 135 -20.38 -13.27 -10.88
N GLN A 136 -19.48 -13.36 -9.90
CA GLN A 136 -19.86 -13.72 -8.53
C GLN A 136 -20.62 -12.61 -7.78
N GLU A 137 -20.39 -11.35 -8.14
CA GLU A 137 -21.03 -10.21 -7.47
C GLU A 137 -22.35 -9.79 -8.15
N LEU A 138 -22.50 -10.04 -9.45
CA LEU A 138 -23.61 -9.49 -10.25
C LEU A 138 -24.48 -10.52 -10.98
N ASN A 139 -24.13 -11.82 -10.99
CA ASN A 139 -25.06 -12.83 -11.50
C ASN A 139 -25.99 -13.29 -10.37
N ASP A 140 -27.28 -13.31 -10.68
CA ASP A 140 -28.32 -13.95 -9.85
C ASP A 140 -28.18 -15.49 -9.85
#